data_AF-A0A818ZWQ4-F1
#
_entry.id   AF-A0A818ZWQ4-F1
#
_cell.length_a   1.000
_cell.length_b   1.000
_cell.length_c   1.000
_cell.angle_alpha   90.00
_cell.angle_beta   90.00
_cell.angle_gamma   90.00
#
_symmetry.space_group_name_H-M   'P 1'
#
loop_
_entity.id
_entity.type
_entity.pdbx_description
1 polymer ?
#
loop_
_entity_poly.entity_id
_entity_poly.type
_entity_poly.pdbx_seq_one_letter_code
_entity_poly.pdbx_strand_id
1 'polypeptide(L)'
;MLRNRPLENFYKLANTSFPDGDYSNGISLLADQYKIYELSIVCRIYLEIVAIILIVICLYDDNQWQVDAFAVVLAWTTVLSYLRFVPIFGANVVLLEVIMLKFLWFLPVLAVLICSHSAVFYMLLQNQSVFSTITFAWFRSSFFYDIRCRLRGFFLCCGVTMTILVNHFRIALAVGEIANLSIIARVRNATRRYELLFEYEIFRLQCLWSLAPVHRCHEYIEKTSNR
;
A
#
# COMPACT_ATOMS: atom_id res chain seq x y z
N MET A 1 -32.87 -22.82 1.27
CA MET A 1 -32.72 -22.61 2.73
C MET A 1 -31.27 -22.31 3.19
N LEU A 2 -30.35 -21.86 2.32
CA LEU A 2 -28.94 -21.55 2.71
C LEU A 2 -28.64 -20.05 2.87
N ARG A 3 -29.65 -19.17 2.85
CA ARG A 3 -29.45 -17.73 2.64
C ARG A 3 -28.94 -16.94 3.86
N ASN A 4 -29.05 -17.48 5.09
CA ASN A 4 -28.81 -16.69 6.32
C ASN A 4 -27.61 -17.14 7.18
N ARG A 5 -26.93 -18.25 6.85
CA ARG A 5 -25.78 -18.73 7.65
C ARG A 5 -24.61 -17.75 7.80
N PRO A 6 -24.22 -16.92 6.79
CA PRO A 6 -23.07 -16.04 6.97
C PRO A 6 -23.35 -14.91 7.97
N LEU A 7 -24.57 -14.37 7.99
CA LEU A 7 -24.99 -13.34 8.93
C LEU A 7 -25.03 -13.85 10.38
N GLU A 8 -25.54 -15.06 10.59
CA GLU A 8 -25.60 -15.68 11.92
C GLU A 8 -24.20 -15.94 12.50
N ASN A 9 -23.25 -16.35 11.66
CA ASN A 9 -21.85 -16.52 12.05
C ASN A 9 -21.18 -15.17 12.35
N PHE A 10 -21.53 -14.11 11.61
CA PHE A 10 -21.03 -12.76 11.87
C PHE A 10 -21.53 -12.23 13.22
N TYR A 11 -22.81 -12.40 13.54
CA TYR A 11 -23.39 -12.03 14.83
C TYR A 11 -22.78 -12.83 15.99
N LYS A 12 -22.55 -14.14 15.81
CA LYS A 12 -21.85 -14.96 16.81
C LYS A 12 -20.42 -14.48 17.04
N LEU A 13 -19.68 -14.16 15.97
CA LEU A 13 -18.32 -13.63 16.09
C LEU A 13 -18.32 -12.29 16.84
N ALA A 14 -19.21 -11.37 16.45
CA ALA A 14 -19.36 -10.06 17.06
C ALA A 14 -19.63 -10.16 18.57
N ASN A 15 -20.57 -11.03 18.97
CA ASN A 15 -20.92 -11.25 20.38
C ASN A 15 -19.79 -11.90 21.19
N THR A 16 -18.91 -12.69 20.58
CA THR A 16 -17.73 -13.22 21.28
C THR A 16 -16.61 -12.20 21.47
N SER A 17 -16.51 -11.20 20.57
CA SER A 17 -15.47 -10.16 20.65
C SER A 17 -15.83 -8.97 21.53
N PHE A 18 -17.12 -8.73 21.82
CA PHE A 18 -17.60 -7.61 22.64
C PHE A 18 -18.68 -8.07 23.63
N PRO A 19 -18.31 -8.74 24.73
CA PRO A 19 -19.26 -9.32 25.69
C PRO A 19 -20.07 -8.27 26.46
N ASP A 20 -19.58 -7.03 26.56
CA ASP A 20 -20.18 -5.99 27.40
C ASP A 20 -21.35 -5.23 26.73
N GLY A 21 -21.73 -5.61 25.51
CA GLY A 21 -22.92 -5.05 24.83
C GLY A 21 -22.81 -3.58 24.44
N ASP A 22 -21.64 -2.96 24.51
CA ASP A 22 -21.42 -1.59 24.07
C ASP A 22 -21.19 -1.52 22.55
N TYR A 23 -22.28 -1.69 21.79
CA TYR A 23 -22.29 -1.65 20.34
C TYR A 23 -22.00 -0.25 19.76
N SER A 24 -22.05 0.79 20.58
CA SER A 24 -21.82 2.18 20.13
C SER A 24 -20.38 2.38 19.63
N ASN A 25 -19.42 1.77 20.34
CA ASN A 25 -18.01 1.76 19.96
C ASN A 25 -17.72 0.87 18.75
N GLY A 26 -18.53 -0.17 18.50
CA GLY A 26 -18.39 -1.03 17.32
C GLY A 26 -18.81 -0.33 16.02
N ILE A 27 -19.88 0.46 16.07
CA ILE A 27 -20.40 1.19 14.90
C ILE A 27 -19.45 2.32 14.47
N SER A 28 -18.87 3.06 15.42
CA SER A 28 -17.86 4.08 15.11
C SER A 28 -16.60 3.47 14.50
N LEU A 29 -16.16 2.31 15.01
CA LEU A 29 -15.06 1.54 14.44
C LEU A 29 -15.34 1.09 13.00
N LEU A 30 -16.56 0.64 12.71
CA LEU A 30 -16.97 0.24 11.36
C LEU A 30 -17.02 1.43 10.38
N ALA A 31 -17.47 2.60 10.84
CA ALA A 31 -17.48 3.82 10.03
C ALA A 31 -16.07 4.29 9.67
N ASP A 32 -15.12 4.22 10.62
CA ASP A 32 -13.71 4.51 10.35
C ASP A 32 -13.07 3.45 9.43
N GLN A 33 -13.48 2.19 9.53
CA GLN A 33 -13.01 1.13 8.63
C GLN A 33 -13.41 1.39 7.16
N TYR A 34 -14.64 1.87 6.94
CA TYR A 34 -15.15 2.19 5.60
C TYR A 34 -14.37 3.34 4.95
N LYS A 35 -14.05 4.41 5.71
CA LYS A 35 -13.22 5.53 5.22
C LYS A 35 -11.83 5.09 4.77
N ILE A 36 -11.18 4.21 5.55
CA ILE A 36 -9.84 3.71 5.19
C ILE A 36 -9.93 2.80 3.95
N TYR A 37 -11.04 2.10 3.74
CA TYR A 37 -11.24 1.25 2.57
C TYR A 37 -11.37 2.07 1.28
N GLU A 38 -12.23 3.09 1.28
CA GLU A 38 -12.34 4.03 0.15
C GLU A 38 -10.98 4.66 -0.15
N LEU A 39 -10.22 5.04 0.89
CA LEU A 39 -8.87 5.56 0.72
C LEU A 39 -7.92 4.54 0.06
N SER A 40 -7.99 3.25 0.40
CA SER A 40 -7.12 2.22 -0.22
C SER A 40 -7.45 1.98 -1.69
N ILE A 41 -8.75 2.01 -2.05
CA ILE A 41 -9.18 1.88 -3.45
C ILE A 41 -8.72 3.09 -4.25
N VAL A 42 -8.97 4.30 -3.73
CA VAL A 42 -8.52 5.54 -4.37
C VAL A 42 -7.01 5.53 -4.53
N CYS A 43 -6.27 5.13 -3.50
CA CYS A 43 -4.81 5.06 -3.56
C CYS A 43 -4.32 4.05 -4.61
N ARG A 44 -4.95 2.87 -4.71
CA ARG A 44 -4.64 1.86 -5.74
C ARG A 44 -4.89 2.38 -7.15
N ILE A 45 -6.06 2.97 -7.39
CA ILE A 45 -6.42 3.56 -8.68
C ILE A 45 -5.45 4.69 -9.03
N TYR A 46 -5.11 5.54 -8.07
CA TYR A 46 -4.17 6.64 -8.27
C TYR A 46 -2.76 6.12 -8.60
N LEU A 47 -2.31 5.05 -7.94
CA LEU A 47 -1.01 4.43 -8.20
C LEU A 47 -0.94 3.81 -9.60
N GLU A 48 -2.02 3.13 -10.02
CA GLU A 48 -2.13 2.55 -11.37
C GLU A 48 -2.17 3.65 -12.45
N ILE A 49 -2.90 4.74 -12.22
CA ILE A 49 -2.95 5.89 -13.14
C ILE A 49 -1.59 6.59 -13.23
N VAL A 50 -0.94 6.87 -12.09
CA VAL A 50 0.39 7.51 -12.06
C VAL A 50 1.42 6.63 -12.74
N ALA A 51 1.39 5.31 -12.52
CA ALA A 51 2.25 4.36 -13.22
C ALA A 51 2.09 4.42 -14.73
N ILE A 52 0.84 4.41 -15.23
CA ILE A 52 0.55 4.51 -16.67
C ILE A 52 1.05 5.84 -17.24
N ILE A 53 0.79 6.96 -16.55
CA ILE A 53 1.24 8.29 -16.98
C ILE A 53 2.78 8.35 -17.02
N LEU A 54 3.48 7.82 -16.01
CA LEU A 54 4.94 7.79 -15.98
C LEU A 54 5.50 6.94 -17.14
N ILE A 55 4.91 5.78 -17.41
CA ILE A 55 5.31 4.92 -18.53
C ILE A 55 5.14 5.68 -19.86
N VAL A 56 4.02 6.38 -20.06
CA VAL A 56 3.75 7.14 -21.29
C VAL A 56 4.71 8.32 -21.45
N ILE A 57 4.97 9.09 -20.38
CA ILE A 57 5.90 10.24 -20.44
C ILE A 57 7.32 9.78 -20.73
N CYS A 58 7.76 8.68 -20.12
CA CYS A 58 9.14 8.26 -20.21
C CYS A 58 9.45 7.38 -21.43
N LEU A 59 8.44 6.87 -22.14
CA LEU A 59 8.62 6.20 -23.46
C LEU A 59 9.06 7.16 -24.57
N TYR A 60 9.04 8.48 -24.33
CA TYR A 60 9.40 9.49 -25.33
C TYR A 60 10.87 9.90 -25.31
N ASP A 61 11.68 9.39 -24.38
CA ASP A 61 13.04 9.86 -24.12
C ASP A 61 14.06 8.70 -24.11
N ASP A 62 15.36 9.00 -24.31
CA ASP A 62 16.46 8.01 -24.33
C ASP A 62 16.65 7.27 -22.99
N ASN A 63 15.83 7.58 -21.99
CA ASN A 63 15.85 7.03 -20.64
C ASN A 63 15.03 5.73 -20.49
N GLN A 64 14.69 5.03 -21.58
CA GLN A 64 13.87 3.81 -21.60
C GLN A 64 14.25 2.80 -20.49
N TRP A 65 15.55 2.55 -20.27
CA TRP A 65 16.03 1.58 -19.28
C TRP A 65 15.62 1.92 -17.84
N GLN A 66 15.50 3.20 -17.50
CA GLN A 66 15.05 3.64 -16.17
C GLN A 66 13.56 3.37 -15.99
N VAL A 67 12.79 3.52 -17.08
CA VAL A 67 11.35 3.24 -17.13
C VAL A 67 11.09 1.76 -16.96
N ASP A 68 11.84 0.93 -17.68
CA ASP A 68 11.71 -0.53 -17.60
C ASP A 68 12.03 -1.01 -16.18
N ALA A 69 13.08 -0.48 -15.56
CA ALA A 69 13.40 -0.78 -14.16
C ALA A 69 12.25 -0.37 -13.21
N PHE A 70 11.67 0.82 -13.41
CA PHE A 70 10.55 1.31 -12.60
C PHE A 70 9.27 0.48 -12.81
N ALA A 71 8.96 0.11 -14.05
CA ALA A 71 7.83 -0.74 -14.40
C ALA A 71 7.97 -2.13 -13.78
N VAL A 72 9.17 -2.71 -13.77
CA VAL A 72 9.45 -3.97 -13.07
C VAL A 72 9.21 -3.83 -11.57
N VAL A 73 9.71 -2.76 -10.93
CA VAL A 73 9.46 -2.51 -9.50
C VAL A 73 7.97 -2.40 -9.22
N LEU A 74 7.23 -1.66 -10.05
CA LEU A 74 5.78 -1.54 -9.92
C LEU A 74 5.07 -2.89 -10.07
N ALA A 75 5.42 -3.68 -11.09
CA ALA A 75 4.87 -5.01 -11.28
C ALA A 75 5.06 -5.89 -10.02
N TRP A 76 6.24 -5.86 -9.41
CA TRP A 76 6.51 -6.56 -8.15
C TRP A 76 5.68 -6.04 -6.98
N THR A 77 5.46 -4.72 -6.87
CA THR A 77 4.55 -4.17 -5.84
C THR A 77 3.09 -4.60 -6.06
N THR A 78 2.65 -4.75 -7.31
CA THR A 78 1.33 -5.28 -7.65
C THR A 78 1.23 -6.75 -7.25
N VAL A 79 2.28 -7.56 -7.48
CA VAL A 79 2.33 -8.96 -7.02
C VAL A 79 2.19 -9.06 -5.50
N LEU A 80 2.84 -8.19 -4.72
CA LEU A 80 2.65 -8.13 -3.26
C LEU A 80 1.18 -7.87 -2.88
N SER A 81 0.48 -7.04 -3.67
CA SER A 81 -0.95 -6.80 -3.46
C SER A 81 -1.79 -8.06 -3.72
N TYR A 82 -1.41 -8.93 -4.65
CA TYR A 82 -2.08 -10.22 -4.86
C TYR A 82 -1.78 -11.24 -3.76
N LEU A 83 -0.63 -11.17 -3.08
CA LEU A 83 -0.37 -12.03 -1.91
C LEU A 83 -1.37 -11.84 -0.77
N ARG A 84 -2.16 -10.75 -0.80
CA ARG A 84 -3.26 -10.51 0.14
C ARG A 84 -4.29 -11.64 0.18
N PHE A 85 -4.49 -12.34 -0.94
CA PHE A 85 -5.48 -13.41 -1.07
C PHE A 85 -5.05 -14.69 -0.35
N VAL A 86 -3.76 -14.84 -0.05
CA VAL A 86 -3.24 -16.01 0.67
C VAL A 86 -3.44 -15.80 2.17
N PRO A 87 -4.11 -16.72 2.89
CA PRO A 87 -4.48 -16.52 4.28
C PRO A 87 -3.34 -16.15 5.23
N ILE A 88 -2.18 -16.78 5.00
CA ILE A 88 -0.97 -16.64 5.81
C ILE A 88 -0.33 -15.27 5.57
N PHE A 89 -0.29 -14.79 4.32
CA PHE A 89 0.36 -13.54 3.96
C PHE A 89 -0.57 -12.33 4.06
N GLY A 90 -1.88 -12.51 3.94
CA GLY A 90 -2.83 -11.40 3.85
C GLY A 90 -2.80 -10.44 5.04
N ALA A 91 -2.64 -10.96 6.26
CA ALA A 91 -2.50 -10.10 7.43
C ALA A 91 -1.21 -9.25 7.37
N ASN A 92 -0.10 -9.83 6.91
CA ASN A 92 1.20 -9.14 6.79
C ASN A 92 1.17 -8.09 5.67
N VAL A 93 0.51 -8.37 4.55
CA VAL A 93 0.36 -7.41 3.44
C VAL A 93 -0.48 -6.20 3.89
N VAL A 94 -1.58 -6.43 4.61
CA VAL A 94 -2.40 -5.33 5.18
C VAL A 94 -1.61 -4.52 6.20
N LEU A 95 -0.81 -5.18 7.05
CA LEU A 95 0.07 -4.49 7.99
C LEU A 95 1.10 -3.63 7.26
N LEU A 96 1.73 -4.18 6.22
CA LEU A 96 2.69 -3.45 5.38
C LEU A 96 2.05 -2.23 4.72
N GLU A 97 0.84 -2.36 4.18
CA GLU A 97 0.08 -1.26 3.57
C GLU A 97 -0.13 -0.09 4.56
N VAL A 98 -0.55 -0.40 5.79
CA VAL A 98 -0.75 0.60 6.85
C VAL A 98 0.57 1.29 7.22
N ILE A 99 1.66 0.52 7.36
CA ILE A 99 2.99 1.06 7.66
C ILE A 99 3.48 1.97 6.53
N MET A 100 3.30 1.56 5.26
CA MET A 100 3.72 2.33 4.10
C MET A 100 2.97 3.66 3.99
N LEU A 101 1.66 3.67 4.27
CA LEU A 101 0.88 4.91 4.28
C LEU A 101 1.40 5.89 5.33
N LYS A 102 1.69 5.42 6.55
CA LYS A 102 2.26 6.26 7.61
C LYS A 102 3.67 6.73 7.31
N PHE A 103 4.47 5.88 6.69
CA PHE A 103 5.77 6.29 6.17
C PHE A 103 5.64 7.40 5.12
N LEU A 104 4.60 7.37 4.28
CA LEU A 104 4.31 8.45 3.33
C LEU A 104 4.03 9.78 4.04
N TRP A 105 3.28 9.77 5.15
CA TRP A 105 3.04 10.95 5.98
C TRP A 105 4.32 11.49 6.65
N PHE A 106 5.34 10.66 6.83
CA PHE A 106 6.64 11.07 7.34
C PHE A 106 7.56 11.68 6.27
N LEU A 107 7.32 11.43 4.98
CA LEU A 107 8.17 11.93 3.90
C LEU A 107 8.39 13.45 3.90
N PRO A 108 7.39 14.32 4.20
CA PRO A 108 7.63 15.76 4.27
C PRO A 108 8.64 16.14 5.36
N VAL A 109 8.56 15.50 6.53
CA VAL A 109 9.51 15.73 7.64
C VAL A 109 10.91 15.28 7.23
N LEU A 110 11.01 14.08 6.63
CA LEU A 110 12.27 13.57 6.11
C LEU A 110 12.86 14.49 5.03
N ALA A 111 12.03 15.02 4.13
CA ALA A 111 12.46 15.95 3.08
C ALA A 111 13.05 17.24 3.67
N VAL A 112 12.40 17.83 4.69
CA VAL A 112 12.93 19.01 5.39
C VAL A 112 14.29 18.71 6.05
N LEU A 113 14.44 17.54 6.68
CA LEU A 113 15.70 17.11 7.29
C LEU A 113 16.81 16.93 6.25
N ILE A 114 16.52 16.29 5.11
CA ILE A 114 17.52 16.10 4.05
C ILE A 114 17.89 17.45 3.41
N CYS A 115 16.90 18.30 3.12
CA CYS A 115 17.13 19.61 2.51
C CYS A 115 17.96 20.53 3.41
N SER A 116 17.61 20.61 4.70
CA SER A 116 18.39 21.40 5.67
C SER A 116 19.82 20.88 5.81
N HIS A 117 20.00 19.56 5.86
CA HIS A 117 21.33 18.96 5.94
C HIS A 117 22.17 19.24 4.67
N SER A 118 21.54 19.13 3.51
CA SER A 118 22.17 19.40 2.21
C SER A 118 22.58 20.86 2.07
N ALA A 119 21.75 21.79 2.55
CA ALA A 119 22.06 23.22 2.55
C ALA A 119 23.27 23.54 3.43
N VAL A 120 23.35 22.94 4.62
CA VAL A 120 24.51 23.08 5.52
C VAL A 120 25.79 22.58 4.84
N PHE A 121 25.74 21.42 4.17
CA PHE A 121 26.91 20.94 3.43
C PHE A 121 27.30 21.80 2.25
N TYR A 122 26.31 22.28 1.50
CA TYR A 122 26.55 23.19 0.39
C TYR A 122 27.30 24.44 0.87
N MET A 123 26.88 25.04 2.00
CA MET A 123 27.56 26.19 2.58
C MET A 123 28.96 25.87 3.11
N LEU A 124 29.14 24.74 3.80
CA LEU A 124 30.42 24.35 4.38
C LEU A 124 31.47 23.93 3.33
N LEU A 125 31.02 23.40 2.19
CA LEU A 125 31.88 22.80 1.17
C LEU A 125 31.81 23.51 -0.18
N GLN A 126 31.27 24.74 -0.23
CA GLN A 126 31.14 25.53 -1.46
C GLN A 126 32.46 25.67 -2.26
N ASN A 127 33.61 25.62 -1.58
CA ASN A 127 34.93 25.72 -2.21
C ASN A 127 35.43 24.41 -2.85
N GLN A 128 34.69 23.31 -2.71
CA GLN A 128 35.03 22.05 -3.37
C GLN A 128 34.23 21.90 -4.66
N SER A 129 34.92 21.56 -5.75
CA SER A 129 34.31 21.36 -7.09
C SER A 129 33.15 20.36 -7.07
N VAL A 130 33.20 19.41 -6.13
CA VAL A 130 32.22 18.35 -5.90
C VAL A 130 30.87 18.88 -5.37
N PHE A 131 30.87 20.01 -4.66
CA PHE A 131 29.68 20.63 -4.06
C PHE A 131 29.32 21.95 -4.74
N SER A 132 29.73 22.11 -6.00
CA SER A 132 29.53 23.34 -6.79
C SER A 132 28.06 23.71 -7.01
N THR A 133 27.14 22.75 -6.87
CA THR A 133 25.70 22.99 -7.03
C THR A 133 24.91 22.31 -5.91
N ILE A 134 23.83 22.96 -5.48
CA ILE A 134 22.97 22.49 -4.39
C ILE A 134 22.33 21.13 -4.71
N THR A 135 21.97 20.88 -5.97
CA THR A 135 21.37 19.61 -6.42
C THR A 135 22.33 18.44 -6.24
N PHE A 136 23.60 18.62 -6.61
CA PHE A 136 24.62 17.59 -6.40
C PHE A 136 24.92 17.39 -4.90
N ALA A 137 24.93 18.45 -4.10
CA ALA A 137 25.05 18.34 -2.64
C ALA A 137 23.89 17.53 -2.03
N TRP A 138 22.66 17.75 -2.53
CA TRP A 138 21.46 17.03 -2.10
C TRP A 138 21.52 15.53 -2.40
N PHE A 139 21.86 15.16 -3.64
CA PHE A 139 22.05 13.77 -4.00
C PHE A 139 23.19 13.12 -3.20
N ARG A 140 24.36 13.76 -3.14
CA ARG A 140 25.56 13.14 -2.52
C ARG A 140 25.42 12.99 -1.01
N SER A 141 24.78 13.94 -0.33
CA SER A 141 24.53 13.87 1.11
C SER A 141 23.55 12.74 1.47
N SER A 142 22.61 12.43 0.59
CA SER A 142 21.59 11.40 0.81
C SER A 142 22.13 9.98 0.72
N PHE A 143 23.18 9.75 -0.09
CA PHE A 143 23.72 8.41 -0.35
C PHE A 143 25.02 8.08 0.42
N PHE A 144 25.54 8.99 1.26
CA PHE A 144 26.80 8.78 2.00
C PHE A 144 28.02 8.41 1.12
N TYR A 145 28.01 8.76 -0.16
CA TYR A 145 28.94 8.15 -1.14
C TYR A 145 30.38 8.68 -1.10
N ASP A 146 30.76 9.59 -0.21
CA ASP A 146 32.15 10.05 -0.17
C ASP A 146 32.66 10.50 1.21
N ILE A 147 33.24 9.55 1.94
CA ILE A 147 33.85 9.74 3.27
C ILE A 147 35.27 10.36 3.16
N ARG A 148 35.77 10.70 1.96
CA ARG A 148 37.15 11.22 1.82
C ARG A 148 37.33 12.67 2.25
N CYS A 149 36.26 13.40 2.57
CA CYS A 149 36.34 14.79 3.01
C CYS A 149 37.08 14.96 4.35
N ARG A 150 37.80 16.07 4.51
CA ARG A 150 38.59 16.42 5.72
C ARG A 150 37.73 16.57 6.99
N LEU A 151 36.41 16.69 6.83
CA LEU A 151 35.40 16.87 7.88
C LEU A 151 34.76 15.54 8.37
N ARG A 152 35.48 14.40 8.27
CA ARG A 152 34.95 13.06 8.59
C ARG A 152 34.16 12.99 9.90
N GLY A 153 34.64 13.64 10.96
CA GLY A 153 33.98 13.63 12.27
C GLY A 153 32.60 14.28 12.26
N PHE A 154 32.46 15.41 11.56
CA PHE A 154 31.17 16.10 11.42
C PHE A 154 30.18 15.27 10.59
N PHE A 155 30.65 14.70 9.46
CA PHE A 155 29.85 13.80 8.64
C PHE A 155 29.37 12.56 9.39
N LEU A 156 30.26 11.93 10.15
CA LEU A 156 29.93 10.75 10.95
C LEU A 156 28.90 11.12 12.03
N CYS A 157 29.10 12.24 12.73
CA CYS A 157 28.20 12.68 13.79
C CYS A 157 26.79 12.96 13.24
N CYS A 158 26.66 13.78 12.19
CA CYS A 158 25.36 14.08 11.60
C CYS A 158 24.69 12.87 10.95
N GLY A 159 25.47 12.00 10.28
CA GLY A 159 24.96 10.76 9.71
C GLY A 159 24.43 9.81 10.79
N VAL A 160 25.17 9.65 11.88
CA VAL A 160 24.76 8.81 13.02
C VAL A 160 23.54 9.40 13.70
N THR A 161 23.47 10.71 13.95
CA THR A 161 22.28 11.31 14.58
C THR A 161 21.05 11.21 13.69
N MET A 162 21.17 11.47 12.37
CA MET A 162 20.05 11.30 11.44
C MET A 162 19.59 9.84 11.35
N THR A 163 20.51 8.89 11.23
CA THR A 163 20.14 7.46 11.16
C THR A 163 19.53 6.98 12.47
N ILE A 164 20.05 7.38 13.62
CA ILE A 164 19.45 7.08 14.93
C ILE A 164 18.05 7.68 15.03
N LEU A 165 17.87 8.95 14.66
CA LEU A 165 16.59 9.65 14.77
C LEU A 165 15.54 9.05 13.82
N VAL A 166 15.91 8.78 12.57
CA VAL A 166 15.04 8.10 11.60
C VAL A 166 14.71 6.68 12.07
N ASN A 167 15.69 5.90 12.54
CA ASN A 167 15.43 4.55 13.01
C ASN A 167 14.57 4.51 14.28
N HIS A 168 14.81 5.40 15.25
CA HIS A 168 13.98 5.50 16.45
C HIS A 168 12.55 5.90 16.10
N PHE A 169 12.38 6.86 15.19
CA PHE A 169 11.05 7.25 14.73
C PHE A 169 10.34 6.09 14.01
N ARG A 170 11.05 5.35 13.15
CA ARG A 170 10.51 4.15 12.48
C ARG A 170 10.13 3.06 13.46
N ILE A 171 10.98 2.77 14.46
CA ILE A 171 10.72 1.76 15.49
C ILE A 171 9.56 2.20 16.38
N ALA A 172 9.49 3.47 16.78
CA ALA A 172 8.39 3.99 17.59
C ALA A 172 7.04 3.86 16.85
N LEU A 173 7.00 4.22 15.56
CA LEU A 173 5.83 4.03 14.72
C LEU A 173 5.47 2.55 14.53
N ALA A 174 6.46 1.68 14.35
CA ALA A 174 6.22 0.25 14.16
C ALA A 174 5.73 -0.43 15.46
N VAL A 175 6.44 -0.25 16.57
CA VAL A 175 6.19 -1.00 17.82
C VAL A 175 4.88 -0.61 18.49
N GLY A 176 4.57 0.69 18.58
CA GLY A 176 3.33 1.15 19.21
C GLY A 176 2.09 0.64 18.47
N GLU A 177 2.24 0.37 17.17
CA GLU A 177 1.11 0.03 16.34
C GLU A 177 1.01 -1.46 16.02
N ILE A 178 2.11 -2.21 15.92
CA ILE A 178 2.06 -3.64 15.60
C ILE A 178 1.15 -4.40 16.57
N ALA A 179 1.19 -4.08 17.88
CA ALA A 179 0.35 -4.74 18.87
C ALA A 179 -1.15 -4.51 18.57
N ASN A 180 -1.53 -3.25 18.34
CA ASN A 180 -2.92 -2.85 18.11
C ASN A 180 -3.42 -3.25 16.71
N LEU A 181 -2.53 -3.11 15.71
CA LEU A 181 -2.79 -3.44 14.31
C LEU A 181 -2.87 -4.94 14.07
N SER A 182 -2.23 -5.79 14.88
CA SER A 182 -2.32 -7.24 14.68
C SER A 182 -3.75 -7.76 14.84
N ILE A 183 -4.50 -7.23 15.82
CA ILE A 183 -5.91 -7.57 16.05
C ILE A 183 -6.77 -6.99 14.93
N ILE A 184 -6.58 -5.71 14.62
CA ILE A 184 -7.31 -5.01 13.55
C ILE A 184 -7.07 -5.69 12.20
N ALA A 185 -5.84 -6.08 11.88
CA ALA A 185 -5.49 -6.74 10.62
C ALA A 185 -6.14 -8.12 10.49
N ARG A 186 -6.28 -8.88 11.59
CA ARG A 186 -6.99 -10.17 11.57
C ARG A 186 -8.48 -9.98 11.30
N VAL A 187 -9.13 -9.06 12.01
CA VAL A 187 -10.54 -8.72 11.79
C VAL A 187 -10.74 -8.23 10.36
N ARG A 188 -9.88 -7.32 9.89
CA ARG A 188 -9.93 -6.77 8.54
C ARG A 188 -9.73 -7.82 7.46
N ASN A 189 -8.76 -8.73 7.63
CA ASN A 189 -8.53 -9.82 6.68
C ASN A 189 -9.75 -10.76 6.63
N ALA A 190 -10.40 -11.03 7.76
CA ALA A 190 -11.62 -11.82 7.80
C ALA A 190 -12.76 -11.12 7.03
N THR A 191 -13.04 -9.84 7.32
CA THR A 191 -14.07 -9.05 6.64
C THR A 191 -13.83 -9.02 5.12
N ARG A 192 -12.60 -8.74 4.69
CA ARG A 192 -12.25 -8.60 3.28
C ARG A 192 -12.41 -9.90 2.50
N ARG A 193 -12.20 -11.07 3.14
CA ARG A 193 -12.49 -12.36 2.48
C ARG A 193 -13.97 -12.54 2.18
N TYR A 194 -14.85 -12.08 3.07
CA TYR A 194 -16.29 -12.14 2.82
C TYR A 194 -16.69 -11.21 1.68
N GLU A 195 -16.12 -10.01 1.63
CA GLU A 195 -16.35 -9.06 0.53
C GLU A 195 -15.90 -9.63 -0.82
N LEU A 196 -14.71 -10.22 -0.90
CA LEU A 196 -14.22 -10.84 -2.12
C LEU A 196 -15.05 -12.04 -2.56
N LEU A 197 -15.52 -12.85 -1.61
CA LEU A 197 -16.48 -13.92 -1.89
C LEU A 197 -17.78 -13.36 -2.46
N PHE A 198 -18.23 -12.23 -1.93
CA PHE A 198 -19.45 -11.57 -2.39
C PHE A 198 -19.29 -10.97 -3.79
N GLU A 199 -18.19 -10.26 -4.07
CA GLU A 199 -17.87 -9.74 -5.40
C GLU A 199 -17.74 -10.87 -6.43
N TYR A 200 -17.06 -11.96 -6.07
CA TYR A 200 -16.94 -13.14 -6.93
C TYR A 200 -18.31 -13.79 -7.22
N GLU A 201 -19.16 -13.92 -6.21
CA GLU A 201 -20.52 -14.45 -6.41
C GLU A 201 -21.38 -13.51 -7.28
N ILE A 202 -21.27 -12.19 -7.12
CA ILE A 202 -21.94 -11.22 -8.00
C ILE A 202 -21.44 -11.40 -9.44
N PHE A 203 -20.13 -11.44 -9.64
CA PHE A 203 -19.53 -11.62 -10.96
C PHE A 203 -19.98 -12.94 -11.61
N ARG A 204 -19.96 -14.03 -10.85
CA ARG A 204 -20.43 -15.35 -11.30
C ARG A 204 -21.91 -15.33 -11.67
N LEU A 205 -22.76 -14.70 -10.87
CA LEU A 205 -24.19 -14.54 -11.16
C LEU A 205 -24.41 -13.71 -12.43
N GLN A 206 -23.63 -12.66 -12.63
CA GLN A 206 -23.68 -11.82 -13.82
C GLN A 206 -23.28 -12.59 -15.08
N CYS A 207 -22.24 -13.44 -15.01
CA CYS A 207 -21.86 -14.36 -16.09
C CYS A 207 -22.93 -15.44 -16.36
N LEU A 208 -23.57 -15.99 -15.32
CA LEU A 208 -24.66 -16.97 -15.50
C LEU A 208 -25.88 -16.33 -16.16
N TRP A 209 -26.20 -15.08 -15.79
CA TRP A 209 -27.29 -14.32 -16.40
C TRP A 209 -27.02 -13.98 -17.87
N SER A 210 -25.78 -13.65 -18.24
CA SER A 210 -25.43 -13.39 -19.63
C SER A 210 -25.45 -14.65 -20.52
N LEU A 211 -25.29 -15.85 -19.92
CA LEU A 211 -25.39 -17.14 -20.61
C LEU A 211 -26.81 -17.71 -20.68
N ALA A 212 -27.73 -17.27 -19.81
CA ALA A 212 -29.14 -17.67 -19.80
C ALA A 212 -29.88 -17.52 -21.15
N PRO A 213 -29.67 -16.46 -21.97
CA PRO A 213 -30.29 -16.38 -23.30
C PRO A 213 -29.75 -17.42 -24.28
N VAL A 214 -28.46 -17.80 -24.19
CA VAL A 214 -27.85 -18.82 -25.07
C VAL A 214 -28.48 -20.20 -24.83
N HIS A 215 -28.74 -20.54 -23.57
CA HIS A 215 -29.39 -21.80 -23.22
C HIS A 215 -30.84 -21.87 -23.72
N ARG A 216 -31.57 -20.75 -23.72
CA ARG A 216 -32.93 -20.67 -24.28
C ARG A 216 -32.96 -20.77 -25.80
N CYS A 217 -31.94 -20.26 -26.50
CA CYS A 217 -31.83 -20.42 -27.95
C CYS A 217 -31.56 -21.88 -28.35
N HIS A 218 -30.71 -22.61 -27.61
CA HIS A 218 -30.43 -24.02 -27.90
C HIS A 218 -31.67 -24.90 -27.77
N GLU A 219 -32.48 -24.69 -26.72
CA GLU A 219 -33.72 -25.44 -26.49
C GLU A 219 -34.80 -25.18 -27.56
N TYR A 220 -34.78 -23.98 -28.16
CA TYR A 220 -35.68 -23.64 -29.26
C TYR A 220 -35.29 -24.34 -30.56
N ILE A 221 -33.99 -24.38 -30.87
CA ILE A 221 -33.43 -25.07 -32.05
C ILE A 221 -33.72 -26.57 -31.99
N GLU A 222 -33.54 -27.19 -30.81
CA GLU A 222 -33.78 -28.62 -30.61
C GLU A 222 -35.27 -28.98 -30.76
N LYS A 223 -36.18 -28.11 -30.31
CA LYS A 223 -37.63 -28.28 -30.53
C LYS A 223 -38.05 -28.11 -31.99
N THR A 224 -37.37 -27.24 -32.76
CA THR A 224 -37.68 -27.08 -34.19
C THR A 224 -37.03 -28.16 -35.06
N SER A 225 -35.94 -28.79 -34.63
CA SER A 225 -35.26 -29.87 -35.36
C SER A 225 -36.02 -31.21 -35.35
N ASN A 226 -36.91 -31.41 -34.37
CA ASN A 226 -37.68 -32.66 -34.22
C ASN A 226 -39.10 -32.59 -34.83
N ARG A 227 -39.41 -31.52 -35.56
CA ARG A 227 -40.61 -31.40 -36.39
C ARG A 227 -40.23 -31.47 -37.86
#